data_AF-A0A965PTL2-F1
#
_entry.id   AF-A0A965PTL2-F1
#
_cell.length_a   1.000
_cell.length_b   1.000
_cell.length_c   1.000
_cell.angle_alpha   90.00
_cell.angle_beta   90.00
_cell.angle_gamma   90.00
#
_symmetry.space_group_name_H-M   'P 1'
#
loop_
_entity.id
_entity.type
_entity.pdbx_description
1 polymer ?
#
loop_
_entity_poly.entity_id
_entity_poly.type
_entity_poly.pdbx_seq_one_letter_code
_entity_poly.pdbx_strand_id
1 'polypeptide(L)'
;MRSLCWIAAILGMTSGQAANVMIDMRPPTKVKKMKVRITGYWPGEDEWSSRYQSSTGTRLRAGRHCAVDPDIIPLWSKIRVMGAKREWVAVDTGTAVKSKKASKGRMPVVDVFAASEAQFNAMRLPRVAMVEVTK
;
A
#
# COMPACT_ATOMS: atom_id res chain seq x y z
N MET A 1 -18.26 70.04 9.09
CA MET A 1 -19.64 69.56 8.87
C MET A 1 -19.83 69.27 7.39
N ARG A 2 -20.20 68.02 7.03
CA ARG A 2 -20.93 67.61 5.80
C ARG A 2 -20.20 67.82 4.46
N SER A 3 -20.21 66.97 3.44
CA SER A 3 -20.75 65.64 3.13
C SER A 3 -20.13 65.28 1.76
N LEU A 4 -19.57 64.08 1.58
CA LEU A 4 -20.06 62.99 0.71
C LEU A 4 -20.02 63.27 -0.81
N CYS A 5 -19.25 62.49 -1.59
CA CYS A 5 -19.78 61.52 -2.57
C CYS A 5 -18.71 60.82 -3.44
N TRP A 6 -18.73 59.47 -3.37
CA TRP A 6 -18.62 58.45 -4.43
C TRP A 6 -17.47 58.47 -5.46
N ILE A 7 -16.76 57.33 -5.57
CA ILE A 7 -16.79 56.41 -6.73
C ILE A 7 -16.00 55.13 -6.39
N ALA A 8 -16.63 53.99 -6.68
CA ALA A 8 -16.06 52.66 -6.56
C ALA A 8 -14.96 52.41 -7.60
N ALA A 9 -13.87 51.76 -7.18
CA ALA A 9 -12.96 51.07 -8.08
C ALA A 9 -12.64 49.69 -7.50
N ILE A 10 -13.58 48.76 -7.68
CA ILE A 10 -13.32 47.33 -7.59
C ILE A 10 -12.48 47.00 -8.83
N LEU A 11 -11.16 47.16 -8.73
CA LEU A 11 -10.26 46.59 -9.73
C LEU A 11 -10.10 45.10 -9.42
N GLY A 12 -10.75 44.29 -10.24
CA GLY A 12 -10.70 42.84 -10.18
C GLY A 12 -9.27 42.33 -10.27
N MET A 13 -8.81 41.70 -9.20
CA MET A 13 -7.82 40.64 -9.32
C MET A 13 -8.56 39.42 -9.86
N THR A 14 -8.34 39.16 -11.14
CA THR A 14 -8.87 38.02 -11.87
C THR A 14 -8.54 36.73 -11.12
N SER A 15 -9.58 36.02 -10.70
CA SER A 15 -9.54 34.79 -9.90
C SER A 15 -9.00 33.56 -10.67
N GLY A 16 -8.14 33.76 -11.66
CA GLY A 16 -7.66 32.71 -12.56
C GLY A 16 -6.41 31.96 -12.07
N GLN A 17 -5.57 32.58 -11.23
CA GLN A 17 -4.30 31.96 -10.80
C GLN A 17 -4.39 31.21 -9.47
N ALA A 18 -5.40 31.46 -8.64
CA ALA A 18 -5.52 30.79 -7.34
C ALA A 18 -5.97 29.32 -7.44
N ALA A 19 -6.73 28.96 -8.47
CA ALA A 19 -7.28 27.61 -8.62
C ALA A 19 -6.21 26.56 -8.95
N ASN A 20 -5.21 26.91 -9.75
CA ASN A 20 -4.13 25.99 -10.14
C ASN A 20 -3.09 25.79 -9.02
N VAL A 21 -2.91 26.78 -8.14
CA VAL A 21 -1.94 26.72 -7.03
C VAL A 21 -2.46 25.85 -5.87
N MET A 22 -3.78 25.69 -5.71
CA MET A 22 -4.36 24.84 -4.65
C MET A 22 -4.35 23.34 -4.96
N ILE A 23 -4.01 22.90 -6.18
CA ILE A 23 -4.07 21.48 -6.56
C ILE A 23 -2.87 20.68 -6.01
N ASP A 24 -1.76 21.33 -5.63
CA ASP A 24 -0.49 20.64 -5.34
C ASP A 24 -0.03 20.71 -3.86
N MET A 25 -0.94 20.99 -2.92
CA MET A 25 -0.62 20.95 -1.48
C MET A 25 -0.84 19.59 -0.81
N ARG A 26 -1.20 18.54 -1.58
CA ARG A 26 -1.18 17.18 -1.02
C ARG A 26 0.28 16.78 -0.85
N PRO A 27 0.75 16.49 0.38
CA PRO A 27 2.12 16.05 0.55
C PRO A 27 2.34 14.83 -0.34
N PRO A 28 3.44 14.79 -1.12
CA PRO A 28 3.70 13.66 -1.99
C PRO A 28 3.69 12.39 -1.15
N THR A 29 2.91 11.40 -1.58
CA THR A 29 2.75 10.16 -0.83
C THR A 29 4.13 9.54 -0.62
N LYS A 30 4.52 9.34 0.64
CA LYS A 30 5.88 8.89 0.96
C LYS A 30 6.07 7.46 0.47
N VAL A 31 6.77 7.29 -0.65
CA VAL A 31 7.11 5.97 -1.20
C VAL A 31 8.40 5.46 -0.55
N LYS A 32 8.32 4.35 0.19
CA LYS A 32 9.49 3.66 0.76
C LYS A 32 9.88 2.50 -0.15
N LYS A 33 11.15 2.45 -0.58
CA LYS A 33 11.70 1.34 -1.38
C LYS A 33 12.49 0.38 -0.50
N MET A 34 12.30 -0.92 -0.67
CA MET A 34 13.09 -1.93 0.06
C MET A 34 13.18 -3.26 -0.68
N LYS A 35 14.21 -4.03 -0.36
CA LYS A 35 14.40 -5.39 -0.89
C LYS A 35 13.74 -6.40 0.05
N VAL A 36 12.88 -7.27 -0.49
CA VAL A 36 12.09 -8.25 0.30
C VAL A 36 12.20 -9.66 -0.27
N ARG A 37 11.90 -10.66 0.56
CA ARG A 37 11.63 -12.05 0.14
C ARG A 37 10.12 -12.19 -0.10
N ILE A 38 9.74 -12.66 -1.29
CA ILE A 38 8.33 -12.90 -1.64
C ILE A 38 7.99 -14.38 -1.45
N THR A 39 6.97 -14.66 -0.66
CA THR A 39 6.37 -16.00 -0.50
C THR A 39 4.89 -15.94 -0.84
N GLY A 40 4.22 -17.09 -0.83
CA GLY A 40 2.77 -17.16 -0.99
C GLY A 40 2.18 -18.12 0.04
N TYR A 41 0.95 -17.81 0.44
CA TYR A 41 0.09 -18.64 1.28
C TYR A 41 -1.32 -18.68 0.70
N TRP A 42 -2.09 -19.71 1.03
CA TRP A 42 -3.44 -19.92 0.48
C TRP A 42 -4.37 -20.61 1.48
N PRO A 43 -5.68 -20.61 1.24
CA PRO A 43 -6.64 -21.31 2.10
C PRO A 43 -6.30 -22.80 2.24
N GLY A 44 -6.48 -23.34 3.45
CA GLY A 44 -6.19 -24.74 3.75
C GLY A 44 -4.83 -24.98 4.39
N GLU A 45 -3.97 -23.97 4.50
CA GLU A 45 -2.71 -24.06 5.25
C GLU A 45 -2.93 -23.94 6.77
N ASP A 46 -3.98 -23.23 7.19
CA ASP A 46 -4.45 -23.17 8.59
C ASP A 46 -5.97 -22.93 8.68
N GLU A 47 -6.51 -22.96 9.90
CA GLU A 47 -7.96 -22.79 10.13
C GLU A 47 -8.47 -21.38 9.74
N TRP A 48 -7.64 -20.34 9.88
CA TRP A 48 -8.01 -18.95 9.65
C TRP A 48 -8.02 -18.58 8.17
N SER A 49 -6.99 -18.98 7.43
CA SER A 49 -6.86 -18.85 5.98
C SER A 49 -7.95 -19.65 5.25
N SER A 50 -8.35 -20.82 5.79
CA SER A 50 -9.47 -21.61 5.29
C SER A 50 -10.80 -20.85 5.34
N ARG A 51 -10.96 -19.95 6.32
CA ARG A 51 -12.12 -19.05 6.45
C ARG A 51 -11.93 -17.72 5.72
N TYR A 52 -10.80 -17.54 5.02
CA TYR A 52 -10.40 -16.28 4.37
C TYR A 52 -10.34 -15.11 5.36
N GLN A 53 -9.89 -15.35 6.59
CA GLN A 53 -9.80 -14.32 7.63
C GLN A 53 -8.34 -13.91 7.86
N SER A 54 -8.07 -12.61 7.77
CA SER A 54 -6.78 -12.04 8.18
C SER A 54 -6.75 -11.72 9.67
N SER A 55 -5.54 -11.54 10.21
CA SER A 55 -5.29 -11.05 11.58
C SER A 55 -5.91 -9.68 11.89
N THR A 56 -6.27 -8.87 10.87
CA THR A 56 -6.99 -7.60 11.06
C THR A 56 -8.51 -7.76 11.06
N GLY A 57 -9.03 -8.97 10.91
CA GLY A 57 -10.47 -9.24 10.72
C GLY A 57 -10.95 -8.99 9.29
N THR A 58 -10.07 -8.54 8.38
CA THR A 58 -10.40 -8.33 6.97
C THR A 58 -10.61 -9.67 6.26
N ARG A 59 -11.65 -9.78 5.43
CA ARG A 59 -11.82 -10.91 4.52
C ARG A 59 -10.75 -10.89 3.43
N LEU A 60 -9.90 -11.92 3.41
CA LEU A 60 -8.79 -12.06 2.47
C LEU A 60 -9.27 -12.18 1.02
N ARG A 61 -8.57 -11.50 0.11
CA ARG A 61 -8.85 -11.51 -1.33
C ARG A 61 -7.61 -11.99 -2.08
N ALA A 62 -7.73 -13.16 -2.69
CA ALA A 62 -6.64 -13.79 -3.43
C ALA A 62 -6.08 -12.87 -4.52
N GLY A 63 -4.75 -12.77 -4.58
CA GLY A 63 -4.03 -11.90 -5.51
C GLY A 63 -4.22 -10.40 -5.24
N ARG A 64 -4.74 -10.00 -4.08
CA ARG A 64 -4.84 -8.59 -3.68
C ARG A 64 -4.27 -8.31 -2.30
N HIS A 65 -4.28 -9.29 -1.41
CA HIS A 65 -3.85 -9.12 -0.03
C HIS A 65 -2.52 -9.83 0.22
N CYS A 66 -1.80 -9.39 1.25
CA CYS A 66 -0.57 -10.01 1.69
C CYS A 66 -0.38 -9.84 3.20
N ALA A 67 0.47 -10.70 3.77
CA ALA A 67 0.94 -10.61 5.13
C ALA A 67 2.33 -9.97 5.19
N VAL A 68 2.54 -9.13 6.19
CA VAL A 68 3.81 -8.42 6.45
C VAL A 68 4.16 -8.40 7.93
N ASP A 69 5.36 -7.92 8.22
CA ASP A 69 5.76 -7.48 9.56
C ASP A 69 5.31 -6.01 9.77
N PRO A 70 4.32 -5.73 10.63
CA PRO A 70 3.79 -4.38 10.87
C PRO A 70 4.82 -3.38 11.36
N ASP A 71 5.89 -3.85 12.03
CA ASP A 71 6.95 -3.00 12.57
C ASP A 71 7.86 -2.46 11.45
N ILE A 72 7.83 -3.09 10.25
CA ILE A 72 8.65 -2.72 9.08
C ILE A 72 7.80 -2.08 7.98
N ILE A 73 6.63 -2.67 7.72
CA ILE A 73 5.63 -2.25 6.74
C ILE A 73 4.31 -2.12 7.48
N PRO A 74 3.80 -0.90 7.73
CA PRO A 74 2.54 -0.72 8.43
C PRO A 74 1.39 -1.44 7.73
N LEU A 75 0.47 -2.00 8.51
CA LEU A 75 -0.78 -2.54 7.96
C LEU A 75 -1.53 -1.46 7.16
N TRP A 76 -2.29 -1.92 6.17
CA TRP A 76 -2.98 -1.15 5.14
C TRP A 76 -2.08 -0.43 4.14
N SER A 77 -0.76 -0.62 4.22
CA SER A 77 0.13 -0.17 3.15
C SER A 77 -0.10 -0.95 1.86
N LYS A 78 0.05 -0.26 0.74
CA LYS A 78 0.12 -0.79 -0.61
C LYS A 78 1.56 -1.18 -0.93
N ILE A 79 1.73 -2.36 -1.50
CA ILE A 79 3.01 -2.93 -1.89
C ILE A 79 2.98 -3.19 -3.39
N ARG A 80 3.90 -2.55 -4.12
CA ARG A 80 4.10 -2.79 -5.54
C ARG A 80 5.47 -3.40 -5.76
N VAL A 81 5.50 -4.58 -6.36
CA VAL A 81 6.76 -5.20 -6.81
C VAL A 81 7.25 -4.46 -8.05
N MET A 82 8.49 -3.98 -8.04
CA MET A 82 9.06 -3.28 -9.18
C MET A 82 9.08 -4.19 -10.41
N GLY A 83 8.49 -3.73 -11.52
CA GLY A 83 8.32 -4.52 -12.74
C GLY A 83 7.06 -5.38 -12.79
N ALA A 84 6.32 -5.55 -11.68
CA ALA A 84 5.00 -6.17 -11.69
C ALA A 84 3.91 -5.14 -12.01
N LYS A 85 2.84 -5.61 -12.67
CA LYS A 85 1.64 -4.79 -12.94
C LYS A 85 0.68 -4.68 -11.76
N ARG A 86 0.88 -5.52 -10.74
CA ARG A 86 -0.05 -5.71 -9.62
C ARG A 86 0.47 -5.07 -8.34
N GLU A 87 -0.48 -4.68 -7.50
CA GLU A 87 -0.26 -4.16 -6.16
C GLU A 87 -0.99 -5.05 -5.16
N TRP A 88 -0.44 -5.15 -3.95
CA TRP A 88 -1.02 -5.87 -2.82
C TRP A 88 -1.25 -4.95 -1.64
N VAL A 89 -2.26 -5.24 -0.82
CA VAL A 89 -2.54 -4.52 0.41
C VAL A 89 -2.12 -5.39 1.60
N ALA A 90 -1.34 -4.80 2.51
CA ALA A 90 -0.87 -5.43 3.74
C ALA A 90 -1.97 -5.47 4.79
N VAL A 91 -2.82 -6.50 4.78
CA VAL A 91 -3.95 -6.61 5.74
C VAL A 91 -3.72 -7.70 6.78
N ASP A 92 -2.57 -8.38 6.73
CA ASP A 92 -2.34 -9.58 7.51
C ASP A 92 -0.91 -9.64 8.09
N THR A 93 -0.70 -10.56 9.02
CA THR A 93 0.60 -10.85 9.64
C THR A 93 0.66 -12.29 10.09
N GLY A 94 1.88 -12.79 10.34
CA GLY A 94 2.10 -14.13 10.84
C GLY A 94 3.47 -14.28 11.49
N THR A 95 3.61 -15.26 12.39
CA THR A 95 4.85 -15.49 13.14
C THR A 95 6.05 -15.75 12.23
N ALA A 96 5.86 -16.50 11.14
CA ALA A 96 6.91 -16.78 10.15
C ALA A 96 7.34 -15.52 9.37
N VAL A 97 6.40 -14.59 9.15
CA VAL A 97 6.64 -13.32 8.47
C VAL A 97 7.42 -12.37 9.38
N LYS A 98 6.99 -12.20 10.64
CA LYS A 98 7.69 -11.38 11.66
C LYS A 98 9.10 -11.87 11.95
N SER A 99 9.28 -13.19 12.07
CA SER A 99 10.60 -13.81 12.25
C SER A 99 11.46 -13.87 10.97
N LYS A 100 10.92 -13.39 9.83
CA LYS A 100 11.61 -13.41 8.53
C LYS A 100 12.12 -14.80 8.15
N LYS A 101 11.37 -15.84 8.51
CA LYS A 101 11.79 -17.25 8.41
C LYS A 101 12.25 -17.62 6.98
N ALA A 102 11.47 -17.20 5.98
CA ALA A 102 11.74 -17.49 4.56
C ALA A 102 13.02 -16.84 4.01
N SER A 103 13.58 -15.84 4.69
CA SER A 103 14.84 -15.18 4.32
C SER A 103 16.00 -15.55 5.25
N LYS A 104 15.76 -16.39 6.26
CA LYS A 104 16.69 -16.70 7.36
C LYS A 104 17.09 -15.44 8.14
N GLY A 105 16.12 -14.55 8.43
CA GLY A 105 16.37 -13.32 9.18
C GLY A 105 16.93 -12.15 8.36
N ARG A 106 17.37 -12.39 7.12
CA ARG A 106 18.16 -11.40 6.35
C ARG A 106 17.33 -10.27 5.74
N MET A 107 16.07 -10.52 5.42
CA MET A 107 15.23 -9.61 4.65
C MET A 107 13.79 -9.63 5.17
N PRO A 108 13.04 -8.52 5.12
CA PRO A 108 11.61 -8.54 5.32
C PRO A 108 10.93 -9.52 4.37
N VAL A 109 9.85 -10.14 4.83
CA VAL A 109 9.05 -11.09 4.04
C VAL A 109 7.73 -10.42 3.68
N VAL A 110 7.35 -10.53 2.40
CA VAL A 110 6.00 -10.20 1.92
C VAL A 110 5.37 -11.51 1.47
N ASP A 111 4.36 -11.96 2.19
CA ASP A 111 3.70 -13.23 1.94
C ASP A 111 2.37 -13.00 1.23
N VAL A 112 2.30 -13.34 -0.05
CA VAL A 112 1.15 -13.01 -0.91
C VAL A 112 0.03 -14.01 -0.72
N PHE A 113 -1.17 -13.52 -0.44
CA PHE A 113 -2.34 -14.39 -0.37
C PHE A 113 -2.80 -14.76 -1.79
N ALA A 114 -2.85 -16.05 -2.08
CA ALA A 114 -3.34 -16.62 -3.32
C ALA A 114 -4.52 -17.57 -3.05
N ALA A 115 -5.31 -17.86 -4.08
CA ALA A 115 -6.40 -18.84 -4.00
C ALA A 115 -5.87 -20.28 -3.97
N SER A 116 -4.67 -20.48 -4.52
CA SER A 116 -3.97 -21.76 -4.58
C SER A 116 -2.50 -21.52 -4.94
N GLU A 117 -1.68 -22.56 -4.75
CA GLU A 117 -0.30 -22.57 -5.23
C GLU A 117 -0.20 -22.29 -6.74
N ALA A 118 -1.09 -22.89 -7.54
CA ALA A 118 -1.14 -22.68 -8.98
C ALA A 118 -1.35 -21.19 -9.34
N GLN A 119 -2.23 -20.49 -8.61
CA GLN A 119 -2.43 -19.06 -8.80
C GLN A 119 -1.16 -18.27 -8.42
N PHE A 120 -0.53 -18.59 -7.29
CA PHE A 120 0.71 -17.93 -6.88
C PHE A 120 1.81 -18.09 -7.94
N ASN A 121 2.02 -19.31 -8.44
CA ASN A 121 2.99 -19.60 -9.49
C ASN A 121 2.67 -18.84 -10.80
N ALA A 122 1.38 -18.74 -11.16
CA ALA A 122 0.94 -17.97 -12.32
C ALA A 122 1.21 -16.45 -12.20
N MET A 123 1.38 -15.91 -10.98
CA MET A 123 1.78 -14.50 -10.80
C MET A 123 3.23 -14.24 -11.22
N ARG A 124 4.05 -15.29 -11.39
CA ARG A 124 5.46 -15.22 -11.84
C ARG A 124 6.29 -14.21 -11.03
N LEU A 125 6.03 -14.12 -9.73
CA LEU A 125 6.74 -13.19 -8.86
C LEU A 125 8.17 -13.68 -8.62
N PRO A 126 9.18 -12.79 -8.67
CA PRO A 126 10.53 -13.16 -8.32
C PRO A 126 10.60 -13.53 -6.84
N ARG A 127 11.42 -14.52 -6.49
CA ARG A 127 11.61 -14.94 -5.08
C ARG A 127 12.11 -13.79 -4.18
N VAL A 128 12.89 -12.88 -4.76
CA VAL A 128 13.44 -11.70 -4.09
C VAL A 128 13.22 -10.51 -5.00
N ALA A 129 12.70 -9.41 -4.46
CA ALA A 129 12.34 -8.25 -5.26
C ALA A 129 12.61 -6.93 -4.53
N MET A 130 12.79 -5.86 -5.32
CA MET A 130 12.58 -4.50 -4.81
C MET A 130 11.08 -4.19 -4.84
N VAL A 131 10.58 -3.62 -3.76
CA VAL A 131 9.18 -3.19 -3.64
C VAL A 131 9.10 -1.71 -3.30
N GLU A 132 8.04 -1.09 -3.79
CA GLU A 132 7.58 0.24 -3.38
C GLU A 132 6.43 0.07 -2.39
N VAL A 133 6.54 0.72 -1.23
CA VAL A 133 5.54 0.73 -0.17
C VAL A 133 4.96 2.13 -0.07
N THR A 134 3.64 2.22 -0.18
CA THR A 134 2.88 3.47 -0.13
C THR A 134 1.75 3.31 0.89
N LYS A 135 1.44 4.36 1.65
CA LYS A 135 0.30 4.39 2.56
C LYS A 135 -0.82 5.24 1.97
#